data_AF-A0A1H8IBV5-F1
#
_entry.id   AF-A0A1H8IBV5-F1
#
_cell.length_a   1.000
_cell.length_b   1.000
_cell.length_c   1.000
_cell.angle_alpha   90.00
_cell.angle_beta   90.00
_cell.angle_gamma   90.00
#
_symmetry.space_group_name_H-M   'P 1'
#
loop_
_entity.id
_entity.type
_entity.pdbx_description
1 polymer ?
#
loop_
_entity_poly.entity_id
_entity_poly.type
_entity_poly.pdbx_seq_one_letter_code
_entity_poly.pdbx_strand_id
1 'polypeptide(L)'
;MKNLLLTTAIALTFAMPAFAAGTHDGGHDAVKADSHGADGHSENHAEMMMIGMPGDASKVDRTINVIMVETDDGAMLLEGDDLTFKSGETIRFVIENRGEQEHEFVLDTVERNAEHKIEMAKMAMEHDDPNRITLDAGATGEVIWTFANDGTFEAACLMPGHYESGMFRAVAVGDQAMKASMTMAAADVQVAQAEVEYTKGKVTKVDAKGGKVTIDHGPLLNLDMPAMKMVFRADEAMISKLSEGQEIEFVAEPVKGKLTVTQLK
;
A
#
# COMPACT_ATOMS: atom_id res chain seq x y z
N MET A 1 -6.25 69.34 -31.35
CA MET A 1 -5.06 70.18 -31.09
C MET A 1 -4.69 70.03 -29.63
N LYS A 2 -3.47 69.56 -29.34
CA LYS A 2 -2.70 69.68 -28.08
C LYS A 2 -3.34 69.03 -26.84
N ASN A 3 -2.96 67.78 -26.50
CA ASN A 3 -1.81 67.39 -25.68
C ASN A 3 -1.95 67.82 -24.21
N LEU A 4 -2.15 66.85 -23.30
CA LEU A 4 -1.48 66.84 -22.00
C LEU A 4 -1.43 65.39 -21.49
N LEU A 5 -0.26 64.75 -21.64
CA LEU A 5 0.10 63.48 -21.03
C LEU A 5 0.57 63.78 -19.60
N LEU A 6 -0.09 63.23 -18.59
CA LEU A 6 0.45 63.12 -17.24
C LEU A 6 0.96 61.70 -17.04
N THR A 7 2.28 61.55 -17.10
CA THR A 7 3.00 60.34 -16.71
C THR A 7 3.17 60.33 -15.19
N THR A 8 2.49 59.41 -14.50
CA THR A 8 2.75 59.08 -13.10
C THR A 8 3.57 57.80 -13.06
N ALA A 9 4.86 57.92 -12.76
CA ALA A 9 5.76 56.79 -12.56
C ALA A 9 5.47 56.19 -11.17
N ILE A 10 4.97 54.95 -11.13
CA ILE A 10 4.91 54.13 -9.92
C ILE A 10 6.15 53.25 -9.91
N ALA A 11 7.08 53.56 -9.02
CA ALA A 11 8.24 52.72 -8.72
C ALA A 11 7.78 51.59 -7.78
N LEU A 12 7.63 50.37 -8.30
CA LEU A 12 7.50 49.17 -7.48
C LEU A 12 8.91 48.70 -7.09
N THR A 13 9.27 48.88 -5.82
CA THR A 13 10.46 48.28 -5.23
C THR A 13 10.19 46.79 -4.98
N PHE A 14 10.91 45.92 -5.69
CA PHE A 14 11.00 44.49 -5.37
C PHE A 14 11.77 44.30 -4.07
N ALA A 15 11.12 43.78 -3.03
CA ALA A 15 11.79 43.25 -1.86
C ALA A 15 12.24 41.81 -2.20
N MET A 16 13.54 41.58 -2.25
CA MET A 16 14.10 40.23 -2.35
C MET A 16 14.15 39.58 -0.96
N PRO A 17 13.78 38.30 -0.80
CA PRO A 17 14.06 37.55 0.41
C PRO A 17 15.57 37.31 0.53
N ALA A 18 16.12 37.65 1.68
CA ALA A 18 17.51 37.39 2.03
C ALA A 18 17.67 35.90 2.36
N PHE A 19 18.50 35.20 1.57
CA PHE A 19 19.01 33.88 1.93
C PHE A 19 20.17 34.07 2.93
N ALA A 20 19.99 33.57 4.16
CA ALA A 20 21.07 33.44 5.12
C ALA A 20 21.85 32.15 4.80
N ALA A 21 22.97 32.29 4.10
CA ALA A 21 23.96 31.22 3.95
C ALA A 21 24.90 31.25 5.17
N GLY A 22 24.76 30.25 6.06
CA GLY A 22 25.68 30.03 7.17
C GLY A 22 26.85 29.17 6.72
N THR A 23 28.02 29.77 6.57
CA THR A 23 29.30 29.08 6.36
C THR A 23 30.01 28.94 7.71
N HIS A 24 30.36 27.73 8.14
CA HIS A 24 31.34 27.52 9.18
C HIS A 24 32.65 27.00 8.57
N ASP A 25 33.55 27.94 8.33
CA ASP A 25 34.97 27.73 8.11
C ASP A 25 35.64 27.51 9.48
N GLY A 26 36.31 26.37 9.65
CA GLY A 26 36.92 25.95 10.91
C GLY A 26 38.07 25.01 10.62
N GLY A 27 39.15 25.54 10.06
CA GLY A 27 40.39 24.80 9.85
C GLY A 27 41.15 24.55 11.14
N HIS A 28 41.67 23.32 11.29
CA HIS A 28 42.87 23.02 12.06
C HIS A 28 43.70 22.00 11.29
N ASP A 29 44.85 22.47 10.80
CA ASP A 29 45.84 21.68 10.07
C ASP A 29 46.90 21.12 11.05
N ALA A 30 47.17 19.82 10.89
CA ALA A 30 48.44 19.08 11.08
C ALA A 30 49.05 19.00 12.51
N VAL A 31 49.56 17.88 13.05
CA VAL A 31 50.29 16.72 12.48
C VAL A 31 50.38 15.57 13.51
N LYS A 32 50.25 14.31 13.06
CA LYS A 32 51.25 13.22 13.07
C LYS A 32 50.60 11.83 13.22
N ALA A 33 51.06 10.97 12.33
CA ALA A 33 50.77 9.56 12.24
C ALA A 33 51.32 8.79 13.45
N ASP A 34 50.46 7.96 14.02
CA ASP A 34 50.81 6.67 14.61
C ASP A 34 49.71 5.69 14.23
N SER A 35 50.09 4.68 13.44
CA SER A 35 49.27 3.52 13.13
C SER A 35 49.08 2.67 14.38
N HIS A 36 47.83 2.35 14.74
CA HIS A 36 47.33 1.04 15.18
C HIS A 36 45.99 1.21 15.91
N GLY A 37 44.96 0.53 15.42
CA GLY A 37 43.64 0.45 16.06
C GLY A 37 42.53 0.37 15.03
N ALA A 38 42.28 -0.83 14.52
CA ALA A 38 40.98 -1.16 13.97
C ALA A 38 39.93 -0.85 15.04
N ASP A 39 38.82 -0.21 14.67
CA ASP A 39 37.47 -0.53 15.14
C ASP A 39 36.46 0.49 14.58
N GLY A 40 35.49 -0.06 13.84
CA GLY A 40 34.13 0.45 13.68
C GLY A 40 33.92 1.74 12.92
N HIS A 41 33.68 1.65 11.60
CA HIS A 41 32.68 2.45 10.85
C HIS A 41 32.62 1.95 9.39
N SER A 42 32.26 0.68 9.20
CA SER A 42 32.07 0.07 7.88
C SER A 42 30.85 -0.86 7.86
N GLU A 43 29.86 -0.64 8.72
CA GLU A 43 28.65 -1.47 8.72
C GLU A 43 27.52 -0.80 7.90
N ASN A 44 27.43 0.54 7.96
CA ASN A 44 26.38 1.30 7.29
C ASN A 44 26.44 1.25 5.74
N HIS A 45 27.60 0.95 5.15
CA HIS A 45 27.69 0.81 3.69
C HIS A 45 27.30 -0.58 3.17
N ALA A 46 27.46 -1.63 3.99
CA ALA A 46 27.06 -2.98 3.63
C ALA A 46 25.56 -3.21 3.89
N GLU A 47 24.99 -2.54 4.89
CA GLU A 47 23.58 -2.66 5.28
C GLU A 47 22.61 -2.04 4.26
N MET A 48 22.98 -0.93 3.63
CA MET A 48 22.21 -0.31 2.53
C MET A 48 22.07 -1.24 1.31
N MET A 49 22.93 -2.26 1.18
CA MET A 49 23.01 -3.12 -0.01
C MET A 49 21.81 -4.05 -0.21
N MET A 50 21.00 -4.29 0.83
CA MET A 50 19.94 -5.31 0.76
C MET A 50 18.74 -4.84 -0.06
N ILE A 51 18.30 -3.59 0.14
CA ILE A 51 17.15 -3.03 -0.57
C ILE A 51 17.55 -2.21 -1.80
N GLY A 52 18.75 -1.63 -1.82
CA GLY A 52 19.20 -0.87 -2.99
C GLY A 52 20.21 0.22 -2.68
N MET A 53 20.02 1.38 -3.32
CA MET A 53 20.85 2.56 -3.09
C MET A 53 20.09 3.84 -3.41
N PRO A 54 20.53 4.99 -2.87
CA PRO A 54 19.98 6.29 -3.26
C PRO A 54 19.99 6.46 -4.78
N GLY A 55 18.85 6.88 -5.34
CA GLY A 55 18.65 7.02 -6.76
C GLY A 55 19.07 8.38 -7.31
N ASP A 56 19.33 8.42 -8.61
CA ASP A 56 19.62 9.65 -9.35
C ASP A 56 18.32 10.23 -9.91
N ALA A 57 18.02 11.48 -9.55
CA ALA A 57 16.82 12.20 -10.01
C ALA A 57 16.65 12.25 -11.54
N SER A 58 17.76 12.18 -12.29
CA SER A 58 17.77 12.17 -13.76
C SER A 58 17.50 10.79 -14.38
N LYS A 59 17.50 9.73 -13.57
CA LYS A 59 17.32 8.34 -13.99
C LYS A 59 16.04 7.70 -13.47
N VAL A 60 15.11 8.51 -12.97
CA VAL A 60 13.83 8.02 -12.44
C VAL A 60 13.03 7.35 -13.55
N ASP A 61 12.70 6.08 -13.34
CA ASP A 61 11.84 5.30 -14.23
C ASP A 61 10.36 5.60 -13.96
N ARG A 62 9.98 5.70 -12.69
CA ARG A 62 8.59 5.95 -12.24
C ARG A 62 8.54 6.84 -11.01
N THR A 63 7.43 7.58 -10.91
CA THR A 63 7.05 8.30 -9.70
C THR A 63 5.91 7.56 -9.02
N ILE A 64 6.00 7.44 -7.70
CA ILE A 64 5.06 6.70 -6.84
C ILE A 64 4.60 7.64 -5.75
N ASN A 65 3.29 7.82 -5.62
CA ASN A 65 2.72 8.65 -4.57
C ASN A 65 2.47 7.80 -3.32
N VAL A 66 2.92 8.29 -2.18
CA VAL A 66 2.67 7.71 -0.86
C VAL A 66 1.99 8.77 -0.01
N ILE A 67 0.88 8.42 0.64
CA ILE A 67 0.12 9.33 1.50
C ILE A 67 0.14 8.76 2.91
N MET A 68 0.53 9.60 3.87
CA MET A 68 0.50 9.29 5.30
C MET A 68 -0.75 9.92 5.89
N VAL A 69 -1.60 9.13 6.56
CA VAL A 69 -2.90 9.58 7.07
C VAL A 69 -3.28 8.86 8.36
N GLU A 70 -3.96 9.55 9.27
CA GLU A 70 -4.66 8.92 10.39
C GLU A 70 -6.17 8.83 10.11
N THR A 71 -6.80 7.79 10.64
CA THR A 71 -8.25 7.62 10.57
C THR A 71 -8.91 8.00 11.90
N ASP A 72 -10.21 8.32 11.86
CA ASP A 72 -10.99 8.69 13.05
C ASP A 72 -11.04 7.58 14.12
N ASP A 73 -10.84 6.31 13.73
CA ASP A 73 -10.78 5.15 14.63
C ASP A 73 -9.35 4.87 15.17
N GLY A 74 -8.39 5.75 14.87
CA GLY A 74 -7.03 5.73 15.39
C GLY A 74 -6.07 4.82 14.64
N ALA A 75 -6.44 4.33 13.45
CA ALA A 75 -5.49 3.66 12.57
C ALA A 75 -4.55 4.69 11.93
N MET A 76 -3.32 4.25 11.68
CA MET A 76 -2.28 5.06 11.04
C MET A 76 -1.92 4.34 9.75
N LEU A 77 -2.05 4.98 8.60
CA LEU A 77 -2.01 4.31 7.31
C LEU A 77 -0.98 4.96 6.38
N LEU A 78 -0.25 4.10 5.67
CA LEU A 78 0.38 4.47 4.41
C LEU A 78 -0.60 4.07 3.30
N GLU A 79 -0.90 5.01 2.41
CA GLU A 79 -1.78 4.82 1.25
C GLU A 79 -1.10 5.30 -0.04
N GLY A 80 -1.79 5.19 -1.17
CA GLY A 80 -1.32 5.66 -2.47
C GLY A 80 -1.11 4.54 -3.48
N ASP A 81 -0.12 4.73 -4.36
CA ASP A 81 0.12 3.84 -5.49
C ASP A 81 0.63 2.45 -5.04
N ASP A 82 0.58 1.46 -5.93
CA ASP A 82 1.10 0.12 -5.67
C ASP A 82 2.63 0.11 -5.51
N LEU A 83 3.10 -0.53 -4.43
CA LEU A 83 4.52 -0.66 -4.12
C LEU A 83 5.12 -1.94 -4.72
N THR A 84 4.98 -2.09 -6.04
CA THR A 84 5.53 -3.21 -6.80
C THR A 84 6.52 -2.72 -7.86
N PHE A 85 7.73 -3.27 -7.80
CA PHE A 85 8.89 -2.78 -8.56
C PHE A 85 9.69 -3.91 -9.19
N LYS A 86 10.61 -3.55 -10.08
CA LYS A 86 11.60 -4.46 -10.66
C LYS A 86 12.96 -4.21 -10.01
N SER A 87 13.78 -5.25 -9.91
CA SER A 87 15.20 -5.04 -9.60
C SER A 87 15.84 -4.18 -10.70
N GLY A 88 16.69 -3.24 -10.27
CA GLY A 88 17.34 -2.22 -11.07
C GLY A 88 16.51 -0.95 -11.32
N GLU A 89 15.24 -0.92 -10.91
CA GLU A 89 14.34 0.22 -11.17
C GLU A 89 14.63 1.38 -10.20
N THR A 90 14.74 2.59 -10.73
CA THR A 90 14.88 3.83 -9.95
C THR A 90 13.51 4.50 -9.80
N ILE A 91 13.05 4.58 -8.56
CA ILE A 91 11.74 5.12 -8.18
C ILE A 91 11.92 6.46 -7.46
N ARG A 92 11.10 7.45 -7.84
CA ARG A 92 10.85 8.64 -7.04
C ARG A 92 9.59 8.43 -6.22
N PHE A 93 9.72 8.32 -4.91
CA PHE A 93 8.60 8.40 -3.99
C PHE A 93 8.30 9.87 -3.72
N VAL A 94 7.07 10.29 -3.99
CA VAL A 94 6.53 11.57 -3.53
C VAL A 94 5.66 11.26 -2.33
N ILE A 95 6.11 11.67 -1.15
CA ILE A 95 5.47 11.36 0.12
C ILE A 95 4.76 12.61 0.62
N GLU A 96 3.47 12.50 0.87
CA GLU A 96 2.64 13.58 1.41
C GLU A 96 2.10 13.17 2.78
N ASN A 97 2.29 14.03 3.78
CA ASN A 97 1.63 13.90 5.07
C ASN A 97 0.29 14.63 5.03
N ARG A 98 -0.81 13.88 4.95
CA ARG A 98 -2.18 14.40 5.04
C ARG A 98 -2.80 14.23 6.42
N GLY A 99 -2.02 13.70 7.37
CA GLY A 99 -2.41 13.57 8.75
C GLY A 99 -2.23 14.86 9.55
N GLU A 100 -2.65 14.80 10.81
CA GLU A 100 -2.50 15.85 11.81
C GLU A 100 -1.20 15.71 12.63
N GLN A 101 -0.57 14.53 12.62
CA GLN A 101 0.67 14.25 13.34
C GLN A 101 1.89 14.29 12.41
N GLU A 102 3.07 14.45 12.99
CA GLU A 102 4.33 14.19 12.30
C GLU A 102 4.40 12.69 11.96
N HIS A 103 4.88 12.38 10.76
CA HIS A 103 5.10 11.01 10.32
C HIS A 103 6.46 10.88 9.65
N GLU A 104 7.01 9.68 9.73
CA GLU A 104 8.18 9.30 8.96
C GLU A 104 7.84 8.23 7.92
N PHE A 105 8.59 8.23 6.84
CA PHE A 105 8.65 7.17 5.85
C PHE A 105 10.05 6.57 5.89
N VAL A 106 10.15 5.26 6.18
CA VAL A 106 11.39 4.47 6.16
C VAL A 106 11.20 3.32 5.19
N LEU A 107 12.15 3.12 4.27
CA LEU A 107 12.15 2.02 3.29
C LEU A 107 13.30 1.05 3.57
N ASP A 108 13.01 -0.13 4.13
CA ASP A 108 14.04 -1.13 4.47
C ASP A 108 13.48 -2.57 4.49
N THR A 109 14.26 -3.55 4.96
CA THR A 109 13.75 -4.89 5.26
C THR A 109 12.88 -4.87 6.53
N VAL A 110 11.96 -5.83 6.64
CA VAL A 110 11.08 -5.97 7.82
C VAL A 110 11.91 -6.16 9.10
N GLU A 111 12.98 -6.96 9.02
CA GLU A 111 13.88 -7.21 10.15
C GLU A 111 14.55 -5.92 10.62
N ARG A 112 15.05 -5.10 9.69
CA ARG A 112 15.74 -3.85 10.02
C ARG A 112 14.80 -2.78 10.56
N ASN A 113 13.59 -2.67 10.01
CA ASN A 113 12.56 -1.81 10.57
C ASN A 113 12.21 -2.22 12.02
N ALA A 114 12.12 -3.53 12.29
CA ALA A 114 11.87 -4.04 13.63
C ALA A 114 13.02 -3.75 14.62
N GLU A 115 14.26 -3.91 14.18
CA GLU A 115 15.46 -3.58 14.97
C GLU A 115 15.52 -2.07 15.26
N HIS A 116 15.35 -1.24 14.23
CA HIS A 116 15.37 0.21 14.35
C HIS A 116 14.28 0.73 15.30
N LYS A 117 13.08 0.14 15.26
CA LYS A 117 12.00 0.46 16.21
C LYS A 117 12.39 0.19 17.67
N ILE A 118 13.12 -0.89 17.92
CA ILE A 118 13.62 -1.23 19.26
C ILE A 118 14.67 -0.20 19.72
N GLU A 119 15.46 0.34 18.80
CA GLU A 119 16.44 1.39 19.08
C GLU A 119 15.78 2.75 19.37
N MET A 120 14.77 3.13 18.58
CA MET A 120 13.93 4.32 18.83
C MET A 120 13.29 4.28 20.22
N ALA A 121 12.79 3.12 20.65
CA ALA A 121 12.23 2.94 21.99
C ALA A 121 13.25 3.14 23.12
N LYS A 122 14.55 3.05 22.83
CA LYS A 122 15.66 3.27 23.79
C LYS A 122 16.18 4.72 23.79
N MET A 123 15.49 5.64 23.11
CA MET A 123 15.82 7.08 23.01
C MET A 123 17.20 7.36 22.35
N ALA A 124 17.55 6.59 21.32
CA ALA A 124 18.80 6.76 20.60
C ALA A 124 18.57 7.38 19.21
N MET A 125 18.95 8.66 19.08
CA MET A 125 19.35 9.45 17.89
C MET A 125 18.50 9.42 16.61
N GLU A 126 18.25 10.63 16.09
CA GLU A 126 17.80 10.90 14.73
C GLU A 126 18.88 10.51 13.71
N HIS A 127 18.49 9.78 12.67
CA HIS A 127 19.38 9.34 11.60
C HIS A 127 18.83 9.82 10.25
N ASP A 128 19.56 10.75 9.61
CA ASP A 128 19.30 11.24 8.25
C ASP A 128 19.82 10.20 7.24
N ASP A 129 19.09 9.09 7.14
CA ASP A 129 19.37 8.04 6.17
C ASP A 129 18.65 8.35 4.85
N PRO A 130 19.26 8.10 3.68
CA PRO A 130 18.71 8.50 2.39
C PRO A 130 17.49 7.67 1.95
N ASN A 131 17.15 6.59 2.66
CA ASN A 131 15.92 5.82 2.52
C ASN A 131 14.83 6.25 3.52
N ARG A 132 15.00 7.40 4.18
CA ARG A 132 14.10 7.94 5.20
C ARG A 132 13.72 9.38 4.90
N ILE A 133 12.52 9.78 5.32
CA ILE A 133 12.15 11.19 5.49
C ILE A 133 11.14 11.35 6.62
N THR A 134 11.27 12.42 7.42
CA THR A 134 10.28 12.85 8.41
C THR A 134 9.56 14.08 7.91
N LEU A 135 8.23 14.12 8.02
CA LEU A 135 7.38 15.18 7.50
C LEU A 135 6.37 15.65 8.54
N ASP A 136 6.36 16.96 8.78
CA ASP A 136 5.30 17.66 9.50
C ASP A 136 3.93 17.47 8.80
N ALA A 137 2.85 17.70 9.56
CA ALA A 137 1.49 17.71 9.03
C ALA A 137 1.33 18.68 7.84
N GLY A 138 0.77 18.18 6.74
CA GLY A 138 0.59 18.93 5.48
C GLY A 138 1.85 19.09 4.64
N ALA A 139 3.01 18.58 5.07
CA ALA A 139 4.25 18.64 4.30
C ALA A 139 4.30 17.58 3.19
N THR A 140 5.15 17.84 2.19
CA THR A 140 5.45 16.89 1.12
C THR A 140 6.96 16.83 0.93
N GLY A 141 7.49 15.64 0.72
CA GLY A 141 8.90 15.41 0.43
C GLY A 141 9.12 14.28 -0.55
N GLU A 142 10.38 14.00 -0.86
CA GLU A 142 10.74 12.95 -1.81
C GLU A 142 11.89 12.08 -1.33
N VAL A 143 11.79 10.80 -1.66
CA VAL A 143 12.87 9.80 -1.54
C VAL A 143 13.08 9.21 -2.92
N ILE A 144 14.32 9.20 -3.41
CA ILE A 144 14.66 8.58 -4.69
C ILE A 144 15.50 7.36 -4.42
N TRP A 145 15.05 6.20 -4.87
CA TRP A 145 15.67 4.92 -4.56
C TRP A 145 15.82 4.04 -5.79
N THR A 146 16.96 3.38 -5.93
CA THR A 146 17.19 2.34 -6.95
C THR A 146 17.19 0.99 -6.27
N PHE A 147 16.22 0.14 -6.59
CA PHE A 147 16.15 -1.21 -6.04
C PHE A 147 17.25 -2.10 -6.64
N ALA A 148 18.06 -2.76 -5.82
CA ALA A 148 19.16 -3.60 -6.32
C ALA A 148 18.80 -5.10 -6.37
N ASN A 149 17.94 -5.56 -5.46
CA ASN A 149 17.66 -6.99 -5.28
C ASN A 149 16.16 -7.28 -5.34
N ASP A 150 15.83 -8.46 -5.83
CA ASP A 150 14.49 -9.04 -5.72
C ASP A 150 14.20 -9.39 -4.26
N GLY A 151 12.96 -9.18 -3.82
CA GLY A 151 12.61 -9.44 -2.44
C GLY A 151 11.29 -8.82 -2.00
N THR A 152 10.95 -9.10 -0.75
CA THR A 152 9.90 -8.39 -0.02
C THR A 152 10.56 -7.50 1.01
N PHE A 153 10.22 -6.23 0.96
CA PHE A 153 10.69 -5.17 1.83
C PHE A 153 9.48 -4.47 2.45
N GLU A 154 9.72 -3.41 3.20
CA GLU A 154 8.68 -2.69 3.92
C GLU A 154 8.93 -1.18 3.87
N ALA A 155 7.86 -0.44 3.59
CA ALA A 155 7.77 0.98 3.87
C ALA A 155 7.00 1.17 5.19
N ALA A 156 7.53 1.92 6.14
CA ALA A 156 6.92 2.04 7.47
C ALA A 156 7.17 3.40 8.13
N CYS A 157 6.28 3.76 9.06
CA CYS A 157 6.53 4.77 10.08
C CYS A 157 6.92 4.07 11.39
N LEU A 158 8.12 4.35 11.92
CA LEU A 158 8.68 3.72 13.12
C LEU A 158 8.58 4.62 14.36
N MET A 159 7.86 5.75 14.24
CA MET A 159 7.51 6.60 15.37
C MET A 159 6.72 5.79 16.40
N PRO A 160 6.92 6.04 17.71
CA PRO A 160 6.31 5.24 18.77
C PRO A 160 4.79 5.09 18.60
N GLY A 161 4.33 3.85 18.39
CA GLY A 161 2.92 3.51 18.24
C GLY A 161 2.36 3.61 16.82
N HIS A 162 3.04 4.26 15.87
CA HIS A 162 2.51 4.44 14.51
C HIS A 162 2.55 3.12 13.75
N TYR A 163 3.67 2.39 13.82
CA TYR A 163 3.79 1.04 13.26
C TYR A 163 2.72 0.09 13.81
N GLU A 164 2.56 0.04 15.13
CA GLU A 164 1.58 -0.82 15.80
C GLU A 164 0.13 -0.47 15.45
N SER A 165 -0.11 0.80 15.08
CA SER A 165 -1.41 1.29 14.63
C SER A 165 -1.67 1.07 13.13
N GLY A 166 -0.75 0.38 12.44
CA GLY A 166 -0.93 -0.10 11.06
C GLY A 166 -0.11 0.63 10.00
N MET A 167 0.81 1.53 10.38
CA MET A 167 1.46 2.43 9.42
C MET A 167 2.65 1.80 8.70
N PHE A 168 2.37 0.73 7.96
CA PHE A 168 3.35 0.04 7.14
C PHE A 168 2.68 -0.54 5.89
N ARG A 169 3.48 -0.71 4.83
CA ARG A 169 3.09 -1.41 3.60
C ARG A 169 4.23 -2.30 3.12
N ALA A 170 3.86 -3.50 2.66
CA ALA A 170 4.79 -4.37 1.98
C ALA A 170 5.22 -3.77 0.64
N VAL A 171 6.50 -3.88 0.34
CA VAL A 171 7.13 -3.47 -0.92
C VAL A 171 7.66 -4.71 -1.61
N ALA A 172 7.20 -5.00 -2.83
CA ALA A 172 7.58 -6.21 -3.54
C ALA A 172 8.44 -5.87 -4.76
N VAL A 173 9.57 -6.55 -4.91
CA VAL A 173 10.54 -6.31 -5.99
C VAL A 173 10.80 -7.59 -6.78
N GLY A 174 10.78 -7.49 -8.10
CA GLY A 174 11.10 -8.57 -9.04
C GLY A 174 10.10 -9.72 -8.98
N ASP A 175 10.57 -10.95 -8.74
CA ASP A 175 9.68 -12.13 -8.65
C ASP A 175 8.58 -11.98 -7.59
N GLN A 176 8.85 -11.24 -6.51
CA GLN A 176 7.83 -10.97 -5.48
C GLN A 176 6.78 -9.99 -5.98
N ALA A 177 7.14 -9.04 -6.85
CA ALA A 177 6.17 -8.15 -7.48
C ALA A 177 5.22 -8.92 -8.40
N MET A 178 5.72 -9.94 -9.12
CA MET A 178 4.89 -10.81 -9.95
C MET A 178 3.93 -11.65 -9.10
N LYS A 179 4.40 -12.20 -7.97
CA LYS A 179 3.53 -12.93 -7.02
C LYS A 179 2.52 -12.01 -6.36
N ALA A 180 2.92 -10.82 -5.93
CA ALA A 180 2.02 -9.82 -5.35
C ALA A 180 0.97 -9.37 -6.38
N SER A 181 1.38 -9.15 -7.63
CA SER A 181 0.46 -8.82 -8.73
C SER A 181 -0.45 -10.00 -9.10
N MET A 182 0.00 -11.25 -8.95
CA MET A 182 -0.85 -12.44 -9.09
C MET A 182 -1.82 -12.61 -7.91
N THR A 183 -1.44 -12.23 -6.69
CA THR A 183 -2.32 -12.23 -5.50
C THR A 183 -3.32 -11.08 -5.57
N MET A 184 -2.94 -9.90 -6.05
CA MET A 184 -3.84 -8.76 -6.30
C MET A 184 -4.71 -9.00 -7.53
N ALA A 185 -4.18 -9.61 -8.60
CA ALA A 185 -5.00 -10.11 -9.69
C ALA A 185 -5.92 -11.25 -9.19
N ALA A 186 -5.51 -12.05 -8.21
CA ALA A 186 -6.39 -13.00 -7.53
C ALA A 186 -7.38 -12.29 -6.58
N ALA A 187 -7.10 -11.07 -6.10
CA ALA A 187 -8.01 -10.24 -5.31
C ALA A 187 -9.07 -9.54 -6.20
N ASP A 188 -8.66 -9.01 -7.36
CA ASP A 188 -9.54 -8.49 -8.42
C ASP A 188 -10.31 -9.63 -9.11
N VAL A 189 -9.70 -10.81 -9.24
CA VAL A 189 -10.37 -12.06 -9.64
C VAL A 189 -11.14 -12.67 -8.46
N GLN A 190 -10.92 -12.29 -7.19
CA GLN A 190 -11.73 -12.75 -6.05
C GLN A 190 -13.05 -12.00 -5.92
N VAL A 191 -13.23 -10.87 -6.61
CA VAL A 191 -14.58 -10.35 -6.92
C VAL A 191 -15.27 -11.22 -7.97
N ALA A 192 -14.55 -12.07 -8.72
CA ALA A 192 -15.09 -12.95 -9.74
C ALA A 192 -15.09 -14.46 -9.41
N GLN A 193 -14.27 -14.94 -8.47
CA GLN A 193 -14.24 -16.31 -7.94
C GLN A 193 -13.65 -16.28 -6.52
N ALA A 194 -14.47 -15.91 -5.53
CA ALA A 194 -14.29 -16.52 -4.21
C ALA A 194 -14.41 -18.04 -4.38
N GLU A 195 -13.74 -18.82 -3.53
CA GLU A 195 -14.07 -20.23 -3.37
C GLU A 195 -15.49 -20.30 -2.78
N VAL A 196 -16.50 -20.13 -3.64
CA VAL A 196 -17.89 -20.20 -3.22
C VAL A 196 -18.14 -21.66 -2.91
N GLU A 197 -18.43 -21.94 -1.65
CA GLU A 197 -18.68 -23.32 -1.22
C GLU A 197 -19.99 -23.79 -1.85
N TYR A 198 -19.87 -24.50 -2.97
CA TYR A 198 -21.00 -25.05 -3.69
C TYR A 198 -21.60 -26.20 -2.89
N THR A 199 -22.89 -26.07 -2.58
CA THR A 199 -23.65 -27.14 -1.95
C THR A 199 -24.19 -28.06 -3.04
N LYS A 200 -24.01 -29.37 -2.86
CA LYS A 200 -24.62 -30.36 -3.75
C LYS A 200 -26.12 -30.46 -3.47
N GLY A 201 -26.91 -30.53 -4.53
CA GLY A 201 -28.34 -30.76 -4.42
C GLY A 201 -28.93 -31.45 -5.64
N LYS A 202 -30.13 -31.98 -5.47
CA LYS A 202 -30.92 -32.57 -6.55
C LYS A 202 -32.19 -31.76 -6.78
N VAL A 203 -32.38 -31.30 -8.01
CA VAL A 203 -33.59 -30.61 -8.43
C VAL A 203 -34.75 -31.60 -8.40
N THR A 204 -35.80 -31.27 -7.64
CA THR A 204 -36.99 -32.11 -7.49
C THR A 204 -38.21 -31.54 -8.18
N LYS A 205 -38.25 -30.21 -8.40
CA LYS A 205 -39.32 -29.54 -9.13
C LYS A 205 -38.85 -28.21 -9.70
N VAL A 206 -39.27 -27.86 -10.91
CA VAL A 206 -39.02 -26.55 -11.53
C VAL A 206 -40.35 -25.84 -11.81
N ASP A 207 -40.53 -24.63 -11.29
CA ASP A 207 -41.66 -23.75 -11.58
C ASP A 207 -41.16 -22.51 -12.34
N ALA A 208 -41.09 -22.64 -13.66
CA ALA A 208 -40.59 -21.59 -14.54
C ALA A 208 -41.44 -20.32 -14.53
N LYS A 209 -42.77 -20.46 -14.40
CA LYS A 209 -43.66 -19.30 -14.32
C LYS A 209 -43.54 -18.58 -12.98
N GLY A 210 -43.27 -19.32 -11.91
CA GLY A 210 -43.12 -18.77 -10.56
C GLY A 210 -41.70 -18.32 -10.20
N GLY A 211 -40.69 -18.59 -11.04
CA GLY A 211 -39.29 -18.31 -10.78
C GLY A 211 -38.77 -19.06 -9.54
N LYS A 212 -39.17 -20.34 -9.40
CA LYS A 212 -38.86 -21.17 -8.23
C LYS A 212 -38.33 -22.54 -8.65
N VAL A 213 -37.44 -23.08 -7.82
CA VAL A 213 -36.94 -24.44 -7.93
C VAL A 213 -36.98 -25.10 -6.55
N THR A 214 -37.44 -26.35 -6.48
CA THR A 214 -37.34 -27.15 -5.26
C THR A 214 -36.11 -28.03 -5.34
N ILE A 215 -35.19 -27.89 -4.39
CA ILE A 215 -33.93 -28.63 -4.36
C ILE A 215 -33.87 -29.45 -3.07
N ASP A 216 -33.51 -30.72 -3.21
CA ASP A 216 -33.08 -31.59 -2.11
C ASP A 216 -31.58 -31.36 -1.92
N HIS A 217 -31.22 -30.51 -0.96
CA HIS A 217 -29.86 -29.99 -0.82
C HIS A 217 -29.13 -30.64 0.35
N GLY A 218 -27.80 -30.79 0.21
CA GLY A 218 -26.89 -31.06 1.31
C GLY A 218 -26.81 -29.88 2.30
N PRO A 219 -26.01 -29.96 3.37
CA PRO A 219 -25.88 -28.85 4.32
C PRO A 219 -25.46 -27.56 3.62
N LEU A 220 -26.19 -26.47 3.86
CA LEU A 220 -25.85 -25.12 3.41
C LEU A 220 -25.08 -24.44 4.55
N LEU A 221 -23.77 -24.64 4.58
CA LEU A 221 -22.93 -24.15 5.68
C LEU A 221 -22.95 -22.61 5.76
N ASN A 222 -23.01 -21.94 4.62
CA ASN A 222 -23.09 -20.48 4.53
C ASN A 222 -24.39 -19.88 5.11
N LEU A 223 -25.40 -20.70 5.36
CA LEU A 223 -26.69 -20.30 5.94
C LEU A 223 -27.00 -21.01 7.26
N ASP A 224 -26.04 -21.78 7.80
CA ASP A 224 -26.22 -22.66 8.96
C ASP A 224 -27.46 -23.58 8.86
N MET A 225 -27.80 -24.02 7.63
CA MET A 225 -28.96 -24.88 7.40
C MET A 225 -28.55 -26.34 7.17
N PRO A 226 -29.16 -27.31 7.88
CA PRO A 226 -28.90 -28.72 7.63
C PRO A 226 -29.45 -29.14 6.26
N ALA A 227 -29.04 -30.32 5.78
CA ALA A 227 -29.56 -30.90 4.55
C ALA A 227 -31.08 -31.09 4.64
N MET A 228 -31.82 -30.54 3.68
CA MET A 228 -33.28 -30.66 3.60
C MET A 228 -33.80 -30.41 2.18
N LYS A 229 -35.11 -30.61 2.00
CA LYS A 229 -35.80 -30.30 0.74
C LYS A 229 -36.55 -28.98 0.88
N MET A 230 -36.21 -28.00 0.07
CA MET A 230 -36.84 -26.68 0.16
C MET A 230 -36.92 -25.95 -1.18
N VAL A 231 -37.67 -24.84 -1.18
CA VAL A 231 -37.93 -24.02 -2.36
C VAL A 231 -37.01 -22.81 -2.37
N PHE A 232 -36.25 -22.66 -3.45
CA PHE A 232 -35.41 -21.52 -3.74
C PHE A 232 -36.00 -20.70 -4.88
N ARG A 233 -35.73 -19.39 -4.88
CA ARG A 233 -35.89 -18.54 -6.06
C ARG A 233 -34.69 -18.72 -6.99
N ALA A 234 -34.89 -18.51 -8.28
CA ALA A 234 -33.80 -18.34 -9.23
C ALA A 234 -34.28 -17.42 -10.36
N ASP A 235 -33.37 -16.73 -11.02
CA ASP A 235 -33.72 -15.91 -12.18
C ASP A 235 -34.13 -16.76 -13.39
N GLU A 236 -34.73 -16.11 -14.38
CA GLU A 236 -35.25 -16.79 -15.58
C GLU A 236 -34.15 -17.52 -16.36
N ALA A 237 -32.94 -16.95 -16.42
CA ALA A 237 -31.82 -17.54 -17.11
C ALA A 237 -31.32 -18.81 -16.42
N MET A 238 -31.26 -18.84 -15.09
CA MET A 238 -30.92 -20.04 -14.31
C MET A 238 -32.01 -21.09 -14.39
N ILE A 239 -33.28 -20.70 -14.26
CA ILE A 239 -34.39 -21.65 -14.34
C ILE A 239 -34.41 -22.37 -15.69
N SER A 240 -34.08 -21.67 -16.79
CA SER A 240 -33.98 -22.28 -18.12
C SER A 240 -32.90 -23.36 -18.24
N LYS A 241 -31.91 -23.38 -17.33
CA LYS A 241 -30.81 -24.37 -17.29
C LYS A 241 -31.10 -25.57 -16.38
N LEU A 242 -32.25 -25.57 -15.67
CA LEU A 242 -32.59 -26.58 -14.67
C LEU A 242 -33.66 -27.54 -15.19
N SER A 243 -33.51 -28.83 -14.86
CA SER A 243 -34.47 -29.89 -15.16
C SER A 243 -34.76 -30.74 -13.92
N GLU A 244 -35.98 -31.29 -13.83
CA GLU A 244 -36.33 -32.18 -12.71
C GLU A 244 -35.45 -33.44 -12.72
N GLY A 245 -34.95 -33.83 -11.54
CA GLY A 245 -34.05 -34.95 -11.36
C GLY A 245 -32.56 -34.62 -11.52
N GLN A 246 -32.22 -33.41 -11.98
CA GLN A 246 -30.84 -32.97 -12.20
C GLN A 246 -30.07 -32.84 -10.88
N GLU A 247 -28.85 -33.37 -10.85
CA GLU A 247 -27.88 -33.09 -9.79
C GLU A 247 -27.13 -31.80 -10.15
N ILE A 248 -26.98 -30.92 -9.16
CA ILE A 248 -26.39 -29.60 -9.32
C ILE A 248 -25.46 -29.30 -8.16
N GLU A 249 -24.46 -28.47 -8.42
CA GLU A 249 -23.71 -27.74 -7.41
C GLU A 249 -24.22 -26.31 -7.44
N PHE A 250 -24.68 -25.78 -6.30
CA PHE A 250 -25.28 -24.44 -6.27
C PHE A 250 -24.93 -23.66 -5.02
N VAL A 251 -25.12 -22.34 -5.11
CA VAL A 251 -24.94 -21.39 -4.01
C VAL A 251 -26.27 -20.72 -3.79
N ALA A 252 -26.72 -20.65 -2.55
CA ALA A 252 -27.94 -19.96 -2.18
C ALA A 252 -27.69 -18.88 -1.14
N GLU A 253 -28.36 -17.75 -1.32
CA GLU A 253 -28.24 -16.57 -0.47
C GLU A 253 -29.64 -15.97 -0.18
N PRO A 254 -29.82 -15.27 0.95
CA PRO A 254 -31.03 -14.54 1.25
C PRO A 254 -31.10 -13.23 0.45
N VAL A 255 -31.85 -13.23 -0.65
CA VAL A 255 -32.12 -12.02 -1.44
C VAL A 255 -33.50 -11.48 -1.10
N LYS A 256 -33.55 -10.28 -0.52
CA LYS A 256 -34.81 -9.63 -0.07
C LYS A 256 -35.65 -10.55 0.85
N GLY A 257 -34.99 -11.24 1.77
CA GLY A 257 -35.62 -12.17 2.71
C GLY A 257 -36.10 -13.50 2.09
N LYS A 258 -35.66 -13.83 0.88
CA LYS A 258 -35.99 -15.10 0.20
C LYS A 258 -34.72 -15.82 -0.21
N LEU A 259 -34.65 -17.11 0.09
CA LEU A 259 -33.53 -17.96 -0.33
C LEU A 259 -33.55 -18.10 -1.85
N THR A 260 -32.44 -17.71 -2.45
CA THR A 260 -32.29 -17.53 -3.90
C THR A 260 -31.01 -18.18 -4.34
N VAL A 261 -31.07 -19.02 -5.37
CA VAL A 261 -29.88 -19.56 -6.03
C VAL A 261 -29.21 -18.41 -6.76
N THR A 262 -27.97 -18.11 -6.39
CA THR A 262 -27.17 -17.01 -6.95
C THR A 262 -26.09 -17.52 -7.89
N GLN A 263 -25.68 -18.79 -7.76
CA GLN A 263 -24.71 -19.44 -8.63
C GLN A 263 -25.07 -20.92 -8.85
N LEU A 264 -24.73 -21.44 -10.03
CA LEU A 264 -25.02 -22.81 -10.46
C LEU A 264 -23.83 -23.36 -11.26
N LYS A 265 -23.46 -24.60 -10.97
CA LYS A 265 -22.43 -25.38 -11.65
C LYS A 265 -22.97 -26.75 -12.07
#